data_AF-A0A8X8YC04-F1
#
_entry.id   AF-A0A8X8YC04-F1
#
_cell.length_a   1.000
_cell.length_b   1.000
_cell.length_c   1.000
_cell.angle_alpha   90.00
_cell.angle_beta   90.00
_cell.angle_gamma   90.00
#
_symmetry.space_group_name_H-M   'P 1'
#
loop_
_entity.id
_entity.type
_entity.pdbx_description
1 polymer ?
#
loop_
_entity_poly.entity_id
_entity_poly.type
_entity_poly.pdbx_seq_one_letter_code
_entity_poly.pdbx_strand_id
1 'polypeptide(L)'
;MMSSMRRLGFICWILTASKLIGIDGALGSQNSEEAYVTLLYGEEFLLGIRVLGKSIRDSGSTKDMVALVSDGVSDYAKQLLQADGWIVKTISLLENPNQIRPMRFWGVYTKLKIFDMIDYKKVVYLDADTIVVKNIEDLFKCQKFCANLKHSERLNSGVMVVEPSEKVFKDMSSKINTMYSYTGGDQGFLNSYFPDFANARLFNPQASPEELKSRPIPQMERLSTIYNADVGLYMLANKWMVDEKELRVIHYTLGPLKPWEWWTHWLVKPVDVWQNARIELEETLPGTGGGQNPNEDLLVKFLILLPLAFFVFSYCHSSLQTRPLIDHIRHLYYNLRSGGVLGYPSVTASTINSNQQFPNAALGKLPTFLGAISVVVCFMATLVSLALSFSIVPRQVMPWTGLLLVYEWTFTVFFLLFGSYLNIIHQWGIYVAHQSSFLSHPESSEYDSGKGHVRQLSSCNVATWYYGLGMASFALAIPLLPCFLGITALFLRSNGQFELKLLLHACQMPSEGCLDFVIQVRFDGSSRHCIGIGYDLCFTTPCNESISKRH
;
A
#
# COMPACT_ATOMS: atom_id res chain seq x y z
N MET A 1 37.03 -17.03 -48.99
CA MET A 1 36.02 -17.10 -47.91
C MET A 1 36.49 -17.85 -46.66
N MET A 2 37.31 -18.92 -46.74
CA MET A 2 37.72 -19.70 -45.55
C MET A 2 38.70 -19.01 -44.57
N SER A 3 39.45 -17.97 -44.96
CA SER A 3 40.35 -17.26 -44.03
C SER A 3 39.64 -16.22 -43.15
N SER A 4 38.51 -15.67 -43.62
CA SER A 4 37.71 -14.69 -42.86
C SER A 4 36.93 -15.34 -41.72
N MET A 5 36.41 -16.56 -41.94
CA MET A 5 35.70 -17.32 -40.91
C MET A 5 36.61 -17.78 -39.76
N ARG A 6 37.89 -18.06 -40.03
CA ARG A 6 38.87 -18.39 -38.98
C ARG A 6 39.25 -17.18 -38.11
N ARG A 7 39.26 -15.97 -38.66
CA ARG A 7 39.50 -14.73 -37.89
C ARG A 7 38.31 -14.38 -36.99
N LEU A 8 37.07 -14.54 -37.46
CA LEU A 8 35.89 -14.34 -36.61
C LEU A 8 35.81 -15.38 -35.48
N GLY A 9 36.12 -16.64 -35.77
CA GLY A 9 36.16 -17.70 -34.76
C GLY A 9 37.19 -17.43 -33.66
N PHE A 10 38.37 -16.90 -34.01
CA PHE A 10 39.44 -16.60 -33.06
C PHE A 10 39.12 -15.39 -32.17
N ILE A 11 38.49 -14.34 -32.72
CA ILE A 11 38.05 -13.17 -31.95
C ILE A 11 36.90 -13.54 -31.00
N CYS A 12 35.97 -14.39 -31.45
CA CYS A 12 34.89 -14.89 -30.61
C CYS A 12 35.44 -15.77 -29.47
N TRP A 13 36.47 -16.56 -29.74
CA TRP A 13 37.16 -17.37 -28.72
C TRP A 13 37.88 -16.52 -27.66
N ILE A 14 38.55 -15.43 -28.06
CA ILE A 14 39.19 -14.48 -27.12
C ILE A 14 38.12 -13.80 -26.25
N LEU A 15 37.00 -13.36 -26.83
CA LEU A 15 35.92 -12.70 -26.09
C LEU A 15 35.18 -13.65 -25.13
N THR A 16 35.08 -14.94 -25.47
CA THR A 16 34.55 -15.96 -24.55
C THR A 16 35.58 -16.38 -23.50
N ALA A 17 36.88 -16.40 -23.84
CA ALA A 17 37.94 -16.73 -22.89
C ALA A 17 38.16 -15.61 -21.86
N SER A 18 37.99 -14.34 -22.22
CA SER A 18 38.01 -13.21 -21.27
C SER A 18 36.82 -13.21 -20.30
N LYS A 19 35.71 -13.88 -20.64
CA LYS A 19 34.59 -14.11 -19.70
C LYS A 19 34.80 -15.33 -18.80
N LEU A 20 35.62 -16.30 -19.22
CA LEU A 20 35.88 -17.53 -18.46
C LEU A 20 37.09 -17.41 -17.53
N ILE A 21 38.06 -16.57 -17.90
CA ILE A 21 39.21 -16.21 -17.08
C ILE A 21 38.81 -14.89 -16.42
N GLY A 22 38.28 -14.94 -15.20
CA GLY A 22 37.90 -13.79 -14.38
C GLY A 22 39.08 -12.88 -14.06
N ILE A 23 39.58 -12.18 -15.08
CA ILE A 23 40.43 -11.01 -14.98
C ILE A 23 39.52 -9.84 -15.38
N ASP A 24 38.46 -9.65 -14.61
CA ASP A 24 38.12 -8.28 -14.25
C ASP A 24 39.29 -7.84 -13.38
N GLY A 25 40.29 -7.27 -14.04
CA GLY A 25 41.37 -6.60 -13.35
C GLY A 25 40.70 -5.66 -12.37
N ALA A 26 40.90 -5.93 -11.07
CA ALA A 26 40.89 -4.92 -10.05
C ALA A 26 41.96 -3.90 -10.44
N LEU A 27 41.62 -3.07 -11.44
CA LEU A 27 42.20 -1.76 -11.58
C LEU A 27 41.77 -1.10 -10.28
N GLY A 28 42.66 -1.12 -9.29
CA GLY A 28 42.41 -0.49 -8.01
C GLY A 28 41.87 0.89 -8.30
N SER A 29 40.58 1.11 -8.00
CA SER A 29 39.95 2.40 -8.13
C SER A 29 40.86 3.35 -7.37
N GLN A 30 41.48 4.29 -8.08
CA GLN A 30 42.10 5.43 -7.42
C GLN A 30 40.96 6.07 -6.64
N ASN A 31 40.99 5.95 -5.30
CA ASN A 31 39.97 6.57 -4.45
C ASN A 31 39.85 8.03 -4.85
N SER A 32 38.65 8.45 -5.22
CA SER A 32 38.38 9.84 -5.53
C SER A 32 38.66 10.67 -4.28
N GLU A 33 39.29 11.83 -4.40
CA GLU A 33 39.42 12.77 -3.27
C GLU A 33 38.06 13.41 -2.88
N GLU A 34 37.00 13.07 -3.61
CA GLU A 34 35.66 13.61 -3.48
C GLU A 34 34.61 12.49 -3.46
N ALA A 35 33.63 12.58 -2.55
CA ALA A 35 32.62 11.53 -2.37
C ALA A 35 31.19 12.07 -2.23
N TYR A 36 30.22 11.31 -2.74
CA TYR A 36 28.84 11.38 -2.24
C TYR A 36 28.75 10.63 -0.93
N VAL A 37 28.01 11.18 0.03
CA VAL A 37 27.87 10.60 1.36
C VAL A 37 26.41 10.51 1.75
N THR A 38 26.02 9.40 2.36
CA THR A 38 24.70 9.26 3.00
C THR A 38 24.83 8.57 4.35
N LEU A 39 23.76 8.54 5.13
CA LEU A 39 23.75 7.99 6.48
C LEU A 39 22.65 6.92 6.62
N LEU A 40 23.06 5.72 7.02
CA LEU A 40 22.18 4.63 7.42
C LEU A 40 22.28 4.43 8.93
N TYR A 41 21.30 4.93 9.68
CA TYR A 41 21.22 4.73 11.13
C TYR A 41 20.06 3.84 11.59
N GLY A 42 19.21 3.39 10.65
CA GLY A 42 18.09 2.48 10.85
C GLY A 42 17.73 1.77 9.55
N GLU A 43 17.33 0.50 9.61
CA GLU A 43 17.10 -0.33 8.41
C GLU A 43 15.96 0.17 7.52
N GLU A 44 15.03 0.97 8.07
CA GLU A 44 13.94 1.54 7.30
C GLU A 44 14.41 2.46 6.16
N PHE A 45 15.64 2.98 6.23
CA PHE A 45 16.22 3.85 5.20
C PHE A 45 17.04 3.08 4.15
N LEU A 46 17.28 1.79 4.35
CA LEU A 46 18.14 0.98 3.50
C LEU A 46 17.71 1.08 2.03
N LEU A 47 16.44 0.80 1.75
CA LEU A 47 15.90 0.87 0.39
C LEU A 47 16.05 2.27 -0.23
N GLY A 48 15.88 3.34 0.55
CA GLY A 48 16.13 4.72 0.12
C GLY A 48 17.56 4.92 -0.36
N ILE A 49 18.53 4.45 0.41
CA ILE A 49 19.97 4.53 0.08
C ILE A 49 20.31 3.68 -1.15
N ARG A 50 19.71 2.48 -1.30
CA ARG A 50 19.93 1.65 -2.50
C ARG A 50 19.50 2.38 -3.77
N VAL A 51 18.30 2.96 -3.75
CA VAL A 51 17.77 3.74 -4.88
C VAL A 51 18.59 5.02 -5.12
N LEU A 52 19.00 5.71 -4.06
CA LEU A 52 19.89 6.86 -4.16
C LEU A 52 21.21 6.49 -4.85
N GLY A 53 21.84 5.40 -4.43
CA GLY A 53 23.11 4.92 -5.00
C GLY A 53 22.97 4.57 -6.49
N LYS A 54 21.90 3.88 -6.87
CA LYS A 54 21.57 3.64 -8.28
C LYS A 54 21.43 4.96 -9.05
N SER A 55 20.65 5.91 -8.52
CA SER A 55 20.41 7.19 -9.20
C SER A 55 21.68 8.03 -9.42
N ILE A 56 22.64 7.96 -8.48
CA ILE A 56 23.96 8.59 -8.63
C ILE A 56 24.75 7.92 -9.76
N ARG A 57 24.79 6.58 -9.80
CA ARG A 57 25.48 5.83 -10.86
C ARG A 57 24.87 6.07 -12.24
N ASP A 58 23.54 6.05 -12.33
CA ASP A 58 22.81 6.29 -13.59
C ASP A 58 23.05 7.70 -14.12
N SER A 59 23.41 8.66 -13.25
CA SER A 59 23.82 10.01 -13.66
C SER A 59 25.21 10.08 -14.31
N GLY A 60 25.93 8.95 -14.38
CA GLY A 60 27.26 8.82 -14.96
C GLY A 60 28.39 9.36 -14.08
N SER A 61 28.15 9.50 -12.77
CA SER A 61 29.19 10.00 -11.87
C SER A 61 30.31 8.99 -11.63
N THR A 62 31.52 9.51 -11.43
CA THR A 62 32.76 8.75 -11.16
C THR A 62 33.26 8.90 -9.72
N LYS A 63 32.53 9.65 -8.88
CA LYS A 63 32.92 9.94 -7.50
C LYS A 63 32.63 8.75 -6.59
N ASP A 64 33.40 8.66 -5.51
CA ASP A 64 33.17 7.66 -4.48
C ASP A 64 31.75 7.81 -3.91
N MET A 65 31.10 6.69 -3.60
CA MET A 65 29.83 6.67 -2.86
C MET A 65 30.07 6.05 -1.49
N VAL A 66 29.95 6.84 -0.42
CA VAL A 66 30.22 6.41 0.95
C VAL A 66 28.93 6.37 1.76
N ALA A 67 28.63 5.21 2.34
CA ALA A 67 27.54 5.06 3.30
C ALA A 67 28.12 5.05 4.71
N LEU A 68 27.80 6.07 5.50
CA LEU A 68 28.05 6.07 6.94
C LEU A 68 27.00 5.17 7.60
N VAL A 69 27.42 4.09 8.25
CA VAL A 69 26.50 3.09 8.80
C VAL A 69 26.67 3.00 10.32
N SER A 70 25.57 3.12 11.08
CA SER A 70 25.63 2.95 12.54
C SER A 70 25.94 1.51 12.93
N ASP A 71 26.44 1.35 14.15
CA ASP A 71 26.73 0.05 14.78
C ASP A 71 25.50 -0.86 14.93
N GLY A 72 24.31 -0.28 15.11
CA GLY A 72 23.05 -1.02 15.26
C GLY A 72 22.46 -1.61 13.96
N VAL A 73 23.03 -1.30 12.79
CA VAL A 73 22.54 -1.82 11.49
C VAL A 73 23.09 -3.22 11.22
N SER A 74 22.25 -4.13 10.69
CA SER A 74 22.65 -5.51 10.43
C SER A 74 23.80 -5.64 9.44
N ASP A 75 24.57 -6.72 9.56
CA ASP A 75 25.64 -7.03 8.62
C ASP A 75 25.11 -7.34 7.23
N TYR A 76 23.88 -7.88 7.13
CA TYR A 76 23.21 -8.06 5.84
C TYR A 76 23.02 -6.72 5.11
N ALA A 77 22.54 -5.69 5.81
CA ALA A 77 22.37 -4.36 5.22
C ALA A 77 23.71 -3.76 4.77
N LYS A 78 24.79 -3.95 5.54
CA LYS A 78 26.16 -3.52 5.17
C LYS A 78 26.65 -4.24 3.91
N GLN A 79 26.48 -5.57 3.84
CA GLN A 79 26.86 -6.37 2.68
C GLN A 79 26.05 -5.98 1.43
N LEU A 80 24.75 -5.73 1.59
CA LEU A 80 23.89 -5.29 0.50
C LEU A 80 24.33 -3.94 -0.06
N LEU A 81 24.64 -2.97 0.81
CA LEU A 81 25.17 -1.68 0.37
C LEU A 81 26.52 -1.81 -0.35
N GLN A 82 27.42 -2.67 0.14
CA GLN A 82 28.69 -2.98 -0.54
C GLN A 82 28.46 -3.59 -1.92
N ALA A 83 27.52 -4.52 -2.04
CA ALA A 83 27.13 -5.13 -3.31
C ALA A 83 26.50 -4.12 -4.27
N ASP A 84 25.78 -3.12 -3.75
CA ASP A 84 25.27 -1.97 -4.51
C ASP A 84 26.36 -0.93 -4.84
N GLY A 85 27.63 -1.18 -4.51
CA GLY A 85 28.76 -0.31 -4.85
C GLY A 85 29.01 0.84 -3.86
N TRP A 86 28.45 0.79 -2.66
CA TRP A 86 28.79 1.74 -1.59
C TRP A 86 30.05 1.32 -0.83
N ILE A 87 30.92 2.29 -0.56
CA ILE A 87 31.97 2.17 0.44
C ILE A 87 31.31 2.33 1.82
N VAL A 88 31.18 1.23 2.55
CA VAL A 88 30.55 1.23 3.88
C VAL A 88 31.56 1.62 4.96
N LYS A 89 31.32 2.74 5.65
CA LYS A 89 32.10 3.21 6.80
C LYS A 89 31.27 3.12 8.08
N THR A 90 31.57 2.14 8.91
CA THR A 90 30.89 1.98 10.20
C THR A 90 31.29 3.10 11.17
N ILE A 91 30.31 3.70 11.82
CA ILE A 91 30.49 4.82 12.74
C ILE A 91 29.64 4.65 14.01
N SER A 92 30.12 5.19 15.13
CA SER A 92 29.28 5.34 16.33
C SER A 92 28.23 6.44 16.14
N LEU A 93 27.04 6.24 16.69
CA LEU A 93 26.01 7.27 16.73
C LEU A 93 26.46 8.47 17.58
N LEU A 94 26.06 9.67 17.16
CA LEU A 94 26.12 10.85 18.02
C LEU A 94 24.78 10.97 18.73
N GLU A 95 24.82 11.00 20.06
CA GLU A 95 23.62 11.15 20.90
C GLU A 95 22.94 12.48 20.59
N ASN A 96 21.63 12.41 20.33
CA ASN A 96 20.80 13.61 20.24
C ASN A 96 20.43 14.07 21.66
N PRO A 97 20.86 15.28 22.09
CA PRO A 97 20.54 15.79 23.42
C PRO A 97 19.05 16.06 23.63
N ASN A 98 18.26 16.12 22.54
CA ASN A 98 16.82 16.30 22.61
C ASN A 98 16.09 14.97 22.82
N GLN A 99 15.92 14.58 24.08
CA GLN A 99 15.23 13.35 24.49
C GLN A 99 13.69 13.42 24.39
N ILE A 100 13.11 14.59 24.11
CA ILE A 100 11.64 14.79 24.04
C ILE A 100 11.06 14.27 22.71
N ARG A 101 11.90 14.11 21.68
CA ARG A 101 11.47 13.72 20.33
C ARG A 101 11.40 12.19 20.15
N PRO A 102 10.55 11.69 19.21
CA PRO A 102 10.44 10.26 18.92
C PRO A 102 11.80 9.59 18.64
N MET A 103 11.92 8.31 19.00
CA MET A 103 13.15 7.51 18.89
C MET A 103 13.83 7.59 17.51
N ARG A 104 13.06 7.74 16.43
CA ARG A 104 13.57 7.90 15.06
C ARG A 104 14.51 9.11 14.85
N PHE A 105 14.50 10.09 15.76
CA PHE A 105 15.34 11.29 15.68
C PHE A 105 16.62 11.18 16.53
N TRP A 106 16.84 10.07 17.23
CA TRP A 106 17.97 9.93 18.15
C TRP A 106 19.31 9.84 17.43
N GLY A 107 19.34 9.20 16.25
CA GLY A 107 20.55 9.08 15.44
C GLY A 107 20.86 10.29 14.55
N VAL A 108 19.97 11.29 14.49
CA VAL A 108 20.02 12.33 13.45
C VAL A 108 21.26 13.24 13.55
N TYR A 109 21.77 13.49 14.76
CA TYR A 109 23.01 14.26 14.95
C TYR A 109 24.25 13.55 14.38
N THR A 110 24.19 12.24 14.16
CA THR A 110 25.27 11.45 13.55
C THR A 110 25.66 11.98 12.17
N LYS A 111 24.72 12.64 11.48
CA LYS A 111 24.96 13.35 10.21
C LYS A 111 26.06 14.41 10.30
N LEU A 112 26.33 14.98 11.48
CA LEU A 112 27.44 15.92 11.69
C LEU A 112 28.82 15.28 11.46
N LYS A 113 28.93 13.94 11.48
CA LYS A 113 30.20 13.24 11.21
C LYS A 113 30.73 13.43 9.79
N ILE A 114 29.92 13.92 8.85
CA ILE A 114 30.42 14.27 7.51
C ILE A 114 31.51 15.36 7.56
N PHE A 115 31.50 16.22 8.58
CA PHE A 115 32.51 17.24 8.77
C PHE A 115 33.84 16.68 9.29
N ASP A 116 33.88 15.42 9.72
CA ASP A 116 35.06 14.71 10.21
C ASP A 116 35.63 13.74 9.15
N MET A 117 35.08 13.73 7.94
CA MET A 117 35.55 12.87 6.84
C MET A 117 36.81 13.43 6.17
N ILE A 118 37.86 13.69 6.95
CA ILE A 118 39.11 14.33 6.52
C ILE A 118 39.92 13.53 5.49
N ASP A 119 39.55 12.26 5.26
CA ASP A 119 40.09 11.41 4.19
C ASP A 119 39.66 11.91 2.79
N TYR A 120 38.64 12.77 2.72
CA TYR A 120 38.14 13.39 1.49
C TYR A 120 38.36 14.91 1.52
N LYS A 121 38.73 15.48 0.38
CA LYS A 121 38.78 16.94 0.21
C LYS A 121 37.39 17.56 0.18
N LYS A 122 36.40 16.83 -0.33
CA LYS A 122 35.02 17.31 -0.43
C LYS A 122 34.01 16.18 -0.34
N VAL A 123 32.92 16.45 0.36
CA VAL A 123 31.80 15.52 0.44
C VAL A 123 30.50 16.21 0.04
N VAL A 124 29.69 15.53 -0.77
CA VAL A 124 28.32 15.92 -1.09
C VAL A 124 27.40 14.98 -0.33
N TYR A 125 26.84 15.46 0.77
CA TYR A 125 25.89 14.70 1.57
C TYR A 125 24.48 14.75 0.96
N LEU A 126 23.83 13.59 0.91
CA LEU A 126 22.46 13.38 0.41
C LEU A 126 21.68 12.53 1.43
N ASP A 127 20.53 13.02 1.91
CA ASP A 127 19.64 12.22 2.76
C ASP A 127 19.09 11.01 1.97
N ALA A 128 18.80 9.92 2.69
CA ALA A 128 18.30 8.66 2.11
C ALA A 128 16.95 8.79 1.37
N ASP A 129 16.21 9.88 1.61
CA ASP A 129 14.95 10.24 0.97
C ASP A 129 15.14 11.28 -0.15
N THR A 130 16.32 11.33 -0.73
CA THR A 130 16.62 12.07 -1.95
C THR A 130 16.79 11.14 -3.16
N ILE A 131 16.64 11.67 -4.37
CA ILE A 131 16.98 10.98 -5.61
C ILE A 131 17.66 11.94 -6.59
N VAL A 132 18.73 11.47 -7.22
CA VAL A 132 19.48 12.21 -8.23
C VAL A 132 18.86 11.93 -9.60
N VAL A 133 18.33 12.96 -10.26
CA VAL A 133 17.69 12.83 -11.58
C VAL A 133 18.60 13.28 -12.73
N LYS A 134 19.69 14.00 -12.41
CA LYS A 134 20.73 14.43 -13.34
C LYS A 134 22.09 14.50 -12.64
N ASN A 135 23.16 14.49 -13.42
CA ASN A 135 24.51 14.63 -12.88
C ASN A 135 24.66 15.92 -12.03
N ILE A 136 25.23 15.76 -10.84
CA ILE A 136 25.45 16.82 -9.85
C ILE A 136 26.92 16.95 -9.45
N GLU A 137 27.87 16.49 -10.27
CA GLU A 137 29.31 16.60 -9.96
C GLU A 137 29.78 18.05 -9.90
N ASP A 138 29.03 18.97 -10.51
CA ASP A 138 29.31 20.40 -10.38
C ASP A 138 29.16 20.92 -8.95
N LEU A 139 28.43 20.24 -8.06
CA LEU A 139 28.39 20.55 -6.63
C LEU A 139 29.78 20.48 -5.96
N PHE A 140 30.69 19.64 -6.46
CA PHE A 140 32.06 19.56 -5.94
C PHE A 140 32.89 20.82 -6.22
N LYS A 141 32.39 21.79 -7.01
CA LYS A 141 33.03 23.11 -7.16
C LYS A 141 32.70 24.07 -6.02
N CYS A 142 31.69 23.78 -5.19
CA CYS A 142 31.41 24.55 -3.97
C CYS A 142 32.67 24.61 -3.10
N GLN A 143 32.95 25.75 -2.47
CA GLN A 143 34.19 25.92 -1.70
C GLN A 143 34.13 25.21 -0.35
N LYS A 144 33.52 25.81 0.67
CA LYS A 144 33.56 25.31 2.05
C LYS A 144 32.27 24.63 2.51
N PHE A 145 31.16 25.34 2.45
CA PHE A 145 29.86 24.83 2.86
C PHE A 145 28.76 25.31 1.92
N CYS A 146 28.02 24.39 1.31
CA CYS A 146 26.86 24.73 0.52
C CYS A 146 25.64 23.93 0.97
N ALA A 147 24.48 24.56 0.98
CA ALA A 147 23.20 23.88 1.20
C ALA A 147 22.10 24.63 0.45
N ASN A 148 20.88 24.09 0.40
CA ASN A 148 19.74 24.82 -0.16
C ASN A 148 18.96 25.55 0.93
N LEU A 149 18.26 26.64 0.57
CA LEU A 149 17.25 27.26 1.44
C LEU A 149 15.89 26.59 1.24
N LYS A 150 15.35 25.96 2.29
CA LYS A 150 14.00 25.35 2.27
C LYS A 150 12.90 26.43 2.20
N HIS A 151 13.12 27.50 2.96
CA HIS A 151 12.31 28.69 3.06
C HIS A 151 13.26 29.90 3.10
N SER A 152 12.75 31.12 2.93
CA SER A 152 13.55 32.34 2.70
C SER A 152 14.74 32.56 3.64
N GLU A 153 14.73 31.95 4.83
CA GLU A 153 15.70 32.21 5.89
C GLU A 153 16.35 30.96 6.50
N ARG A 154 16.02 29.73 6.07
CA ARG A 154 16.53 28.51 6.72
C ARG A 154 17.09 27.48 5.75
N LEU A 155 18.26 26.97 6.09
CA LEU A 155 18.91 25.89 5.34
C LEU A 155 18.14 24.57 5.50
N ASN A 156 18.07 23.82 4.41
CA ASN A 156 17.69 22.43 4.35
C ASN A 156 18.96 21.57 4.45
N SER A 157 19.03 20.66 5.41
CA SER A 157 20.22 19.82 5.59
C SER A 157 20.23 18.55 4.74
N GLY A 158 19.20 18.30 3.92
CA GLY A 158 19.12 17.05 3.14
C GLY A 158 20.02 16.99 1.91
N VAL A 159 20.54 18.13 1.45
CA VAL A 159 21.60 18.19 0.45
C VAL A 159 22.61 19.24 0.90
N MET A 160 23.84 18.80 1.17
CA MET A 160 24.91 19.66 1.65
C MET A 160 26.22 19.34 0.95
N VAL A 161 27.03 20.35 0.67
CA VAL A 161 28.43 20.19 0.28
C VAL A 161 29.30 20.68 1.41
N VAL A 162 30.29 19.88 1.80
CA VAL A 162 31.17 20.15 2.94
C VAL A 162 32.61 19.93 2.52
N GLU A 163 33.47 20.90 2.81
CA GLU A 163 34.92 20.69 2.98
C GLU A 163 35.15 20.17 4.41
N PRO A 164 35.46 18.87 4.59
CA PRO A 164 35.63 18.31 5.92
C PRO A 164 36.74 19.01 6.70
N SER A 165 36.52 19.23 7.99
CA SER A 165 37.49 19.88 8.87
C SER A 165 37.30 19.41 10.30
N GLU A 166 38.29 18.69 10.80
CA GLU A 166 38.34 18.22 12.20
C GLU A 166 38.12 19.37 13.20
N LYS A 167 38.65 20.56 12.89
CA LYS A 167 38.44 21.77 13.72
C LYS A 167 36.97 22.17 13.79
N VAL A 168 36.28 22.20 12.66
CA VAL A 168 34.85 22.54 12.58
C VAL A 168 34.02 21.46 13.27
N PHE A 169 34.33 20.18 13.05
CA PHE A 169 33.64 19.07 13.70
C PHE A 169 33.80 19.08 15.23
N LYS A 170 35.01 19.33 15.74
CA LYS A 170 35.27 19.46 17.19
C LYS A 170 34.50 20.64 17.79
N ASP A 171 34.47 21.79 17.11
CA ASP A 171 33.70 22.96 17.55
C ASP A 171 32.19 22.66 17.58
N MET A 172 31.64 22.05 16.52
CA MET A 172 30.24 21.59 16.51
C MET A 172 29.95 20.60 17.64
N SER A 173 30.80 19.59 17.83
CA SER A 173 30.64 18.57 18.86
C SER A 173 30.60 19.20 20.27
N SER A 174 31.43 20.20 20.54
CA SER A 174 31.42 20.93 21.81
C SER A 174 30.13 21.73 22.07
N LYS A 175 29.37 22.02 21.00
CA LYS A 175 28.14 22.82 21.03
C LYS A 175 26.87 21.99 20.97
N ILE A 176 26.94 20.68 20.73
CA ILE A 176 25.76 19.80 20.60
C ILE A 176 24.79 19.97 21.78
N ASN A 177 25.31 19.96 23.00
CA ASN A 177 24.48 20.02 24.23
C ASN A 177 24.06 21.44 24.65
N THR A 178 24.63 22.48 24.04
CA THR A 178 24.47 23.88 24.50
C THR A 178 23.81 24.78 23.46
N MET A 179 23.99 24.48 22.18
CA MET A 179 23.42 25.25 21.08
C MET A 179 21.95 24.87 20.86
N TYR A 180 21.10 25.88 20.70
CA TYR A 180 19.69 25.69 20.43
C TYR A 180 19.46 25.03 19.06
N SER A 181 18.50 24.10 18.99
CA SER A 181 18.01 23.51 17.74
C SER A 181 16.49 23.57 17.71
N TYR A 182 15.93 24.40 16.84
CA TYR A 182 14.46 24.58 16.75
C TYR A 182 13.72 23.33 16.27
N THR A 183 14.40 22.43 15.54
CA THR A 183 13.84 21.12 15.16
C THR A 183 14.05 20.06 16.24
N GLY A 184 15.05 20.25 17.11
CA GLY A 184 15.59 19.19 17.97
C GLY A 184 16.42 18.15 17.20
N GLY A 185 16.84 18.47 15.97
CA GLY A 185 17.66 17.63 15.10
C GLY A 185 18.82 18.39 14.46
N ASP A 186 19.47 17.76 13.50
CA ASP A 186 20.62 18.28 12.74
C ASP A 186 20.30 19.59 12.01
N GLN A 187 19.15 19.67 11.33
CA GLN A 187 18.81 20.85 10.53
C GLN A 187 18.69 22.10 11.41
N GLY A 188 18.09 21.96 12.61
CA GLY A 188 17.93 23.06 13.54
C GLY A 188 19.26 23.51 14.11
N PHE A 189 20.10 22.55 14.49
CA PHE A 189 21.46 22.78 14.96
C PHE A 189 22.31 23.49 13.91
N LEU A 190 22.32 23.00 12.67
CA LEU A 190 23.11 23.58 11.58
C LEU A 190 22.67 25.01 11.23
N ASN A 191 21.37 25.31 11.27
CA ASN A 191 20.88 26.68 11.11
C ASN A 191 21.37 27.61 12.25
N SER A 192 21.46 27.11 13.48
CA SER A 192 22.00 27.89 14.61
C SER A 192 23.52 28.01 14.57
N TYR A 193 24.23 27.02 14.03
CA TYR A 193 25.67 27.03 13.86
C TYR A 193 26.14 27.93 12.71
N PHE A 194 25.34 28.02 11.63
CA PHE A 194 25.57 28.90 10.48
C PHE A 194 24.50 30.01 10.41
N PRO A 195 24.46 30.97 11.37
CA PRO A 195 23.37 31.94 11.48
C PRO A 195 23.26 32.88 10.26
N ASP A 196 24.38 33.18 9.60
CA ASP A 196 24.42 34.07 8.43
C ASP A 196 24.18 33.33 7.09
N PHE A 197 23.78 32.05 7.11
CA PHE A 197 23.60 31.26 5.89
C PHE A 197 22.57 31.85 4.92
N ALA A 198 21.51 32.49 5.42
CA ALA A 198 20.52 33.16 4.58
C ALA A 198 21.13 34.28 3.72
N ASN A 199 22.18 34.94 4.22
CA ASN A 199 22.90 36.02 3.54
C ASN A 199 24.02 35.52 2.61
N ALA A 200 24.27 34.20 2.58
CA ALA A 200 25.28 33.62 1.70
C ALA A 200 24.95 33.88 0.22
N ARG A 201 25.96 34.04 -0.62
CA ARG A 201 25.76 34.24 -2.06
C ARG A 201 25.25 32.95 -2.73
N LEU A 202 24.59 33.07 -3.87
CA LEU A 202 24.18 31.91 -4.66
C LEU A 202 25.42 31.23 -5.26
N PHE A 203 25.49 29.91 -5.15
CA PHE A 203 26.50 29.08 -5.78
C PHE A 203 26.32 29.10 -7.31
N ASN A 204 27.38 29.44 -8.03
CA ASN A 204 27.41 29.42 -9.49
C ASN A 204 28.45 28.40 -9.99
N PRO A 205 28.04 27.22 -10.46
CA PRO A 205 28.97 26.19 -10.96
C PRO A 205 29.67 26.57 -12.28
N GLN A 206 29.19 27.62 -12.95
CA GLN A 206 29.71 28.15 -14.21
C GLN A 206 30.51 29.45 -14.03
N ALA A 207 30.85 29.81 -12.79
CA ALA A 207 31.68 30.99 -12.52
C ALA A 207 33.04 30.88 -13.23
N SER A 208 33.49 31.96 -13.86
CA SER A 208 34.77 31.96 -14.57
C SER A 208 35.96 31.93 -13.59
N PRO A 209 37.15 31.46 -14.01
CA PRO A 209 38.34 31.52 -13.17
C PRO A 209 38.69 32.94 -12.68
N GLU A 210 38.41 33.96 -13.49
CA GLU A 210 38.61 35.37 -13.14
C GLU A 210 37.63 35.81 -12.05
N GLU A 211 36.35 35.45 -12.18
CA GLU A 211 35.33 35.74 -11.16
C GLU A 211 35.70 35.09 -9.81
N LEU A 212 36.15 33.84 -9.83
CA LEU A 212 36.57 33.10 -8.64
C LEU A 212 37.78 33.75 -7.95
N LYS A 213 38.74 34.28 -8.72
CA LYS A 213 39.93 34.98 -8.18
C LYS A 213 39.63 36.39 -7.71
N SER A 214 38.60 37.05 -8.26
CA SER A 214 38.25 38.44 -7.95
C SER A 214 37.63 38.63 -6.56
N ARG A 215 37.20 37.55 -5.90
CA ARG A 215 36.45 37.60 -4.63
C ARG A 215 37.12 36.70 -3.57
N PRO A 216 36.98 37.03 -2.28
CA PRO A 216 37.40 36.12 -1.22
C PRO A 216 36.63 34.81 -1.29
N ILE A 217 37.29 33.73 -0.87
CA ILE A 217 36.68 32.40 -0.77
C ILE A 217 35.51 32.48 0.22
N PRO A 218 34.26 32.21 -0.23
CA PRO A 218 33.11 32.27 0.64
C PRO A 218 33.19 31.16 1.70
N GLN A 219 32.81 31.49 2.94
CA GLN A 219 32.66 30.45 3.97
C GLN A 219 31.44 29.56 3.71
N MET A 220 30.44 30.11 3.02
CA MET A 220 29.22 29.41 2.67
C MET A 220 28.57 29.98 1.42
N GLU A 221 27.87 29.13 0.66
CA GLU A 221 27.10 29.51 -0.53
C GLU A 221 25.73 28.78 -0.55
N ARG A 222 24.75 29.37 -1.22
CA ARG A 222 23.41 28.81 -1.36
C ARG A 222 23.29 28.02 -2.66
N LEU A 223 22.91 26.76 -2.57
CA LEU A 223 22.52 25.95 -3.69
C LEU A 223 21.16 26.42 -4.21
N SER A 224 21.02 26.48 -5.53
CA SER A 224 19.72 26.64 -6.19
C SER A 224 18.77 25.49 -5.82
N THR A 225 17.45 25.77 -5.81
CA THR A 225 16.40 24.78 -5.50
C THR A 225 16.44 23.56 -6.41
N ILE A 226 17.03 23.65 -7.60
CA ILE A 226 17.20 22.50 -8.51
C ILE A 226 18.04 21.36 -7.90
N TYR A 227 18.91 21.67 -6.93
CA TYR A 227 19.76 20.69 -6.23
C TYR A 227 19.13 20.15 -4.93
N ASN A 228 17.94 20.61 -4.55
CA ASN A 228 17.22 20.12 -3.36
C ASN A 228 15.74 20.47 -3.49
N ALA A 229 15.09 19.91 -4.52
CA ALA A 229 13.71 20.25 -4.84
C ALA A 229 12.75 19.59 -3.84
N ASP A 230 12.07 20.42 -3.06
CA ASP A 230 11.24 20.00 -1.93
C ASP A 230 9.86 19.50 -2.38
N VAL A 231 9.60 18.20 -2.22
CA VAL A 231 8.31 17.58 -2.58
C VAL A 231 7.17 18.09 -1.69
N GLY A 232 7.43 18.43 -0.43
CA GLY A 232 6.44 19.07 0.44
C GLY A 232 5.97 20.41 -0.11
N LEU A 233 6.89 21.21 -0.67
CA LEU A 233 6.53 22.47 -1.33
C LEU A 233 5.80 22.22 -2.66
N TYR A 234 6.21 21.21 -3.43
CA TYR A 234 5.49 20.78 -4.62
C TYR A 234 4.02 20.43 -4.30
N MET A 235 3.77 19.67 -3.23
CA MET A 235 2.41 19.28 -2.86
C MET A 235 1.54 20.48 -2.45
N LEU A 236 2.12 21.53 -1.87
CA LEU A 236 1.40 22.77 -1.54
C LEU A 236 1.10 23.61 -2.78
N ALA A 237 2.03 23.67 -3.74
CA ALA A 237 1.90 24.51 -4.94
C ALA A 237 1.26 23.78 -6.13
N ASN A 238 1.17 22.44 -6.07
CA ASN A 238 0.82 21.53 -7.17
C ASN A 238 1.66 21.77 -8.45
N LYS A 239 2.90 22.23 -8.29
CA LYS A 239 3.87 22.44 -9.37
C LYS A 239 5.27 22.63 -8.78
N TRP A 240 6.28 22.43 -9.61
CA TRP A 240 7.63 22.84 -9.27
C TRP A 240 7.76 24.37 -9.31
N MET A 241 8.54 24.92 -8.38
CA MET A 241 8.88 26.35 -8.35
C MET A 241 10.01 26.71 -9.32
N VAL A 242 10.56 25.70 -10.00
CA VAL A 242 11.64 25.76 -11.00
C VAL A 242 11.21 24.96 -12.23
N ASP A 243 11.91 25.11 -13.35
CA ASP A 243 11.69 24.26 -14.51
C ASP A 243 11.99 22.79 -14.14
N GLU A 244 11.01 21.92 -14.38
CA GLU A 244 11.12 20.48 -14.12
C GLU A 244 12.30 19.86 -14.89
N LYS A 245 12.58 20.37 -16.09
CA LYS A 245 13.69 19.91 -16.91
C LYS A 245 15.04 20.28 -16.31
N GLU A 246 15.13 21.26 -15.42
CA GLU A 246 16.38 21.68 -14.78
C GLU A 246 16.62 21.00 -13.42
N LEU A 247 15.65 20.22 -12.93
CA LEU A 247 15.78 19.49 -11.68
C LEU A 247 16.98 18.54 -11.73
N ARG A 248 17.68 18.47 -10.59
CA ARG A 248 18.85 17.60 -10.42
C ARG A 248 18.73 16.68 -9.23
N VAL A 249 18.15 17.16 -8.13
CA VAL A 249 17.84 16.35 -6.95
C VAL A 249 16.43 16.64 -6.47
N ILE A 250 15.65 15.58 -6.25
CA ILE A 250 14.33 15.65 -5.63
C ILE A 250 14.44 15.13 -4.20
N HIS A 251 13.84 15.85 -3.24
CA HIS A 251 13.89 15.52 -1.81
C HIS A 251 12.48 15.30 -1.27
N TYR A 252 12.20 14.07 -0.81
CA TYR A 252 10.91 13.64 -0.28
C TYR A 252 10.73 14.03 1.20
N THR A 253 10.57 15.34 1.43
CA THR A 253 10.52 15.99 2.75
C THR A 253 9.25 15.77 3.56
N LEU A 254 8.22 15.13 2.99
CA LEU A 254 6.96 14.85 3.66
C LEU A 254 7.17 13.73 4.68
N GLY A 255 7.43 14.11 5.93
CA GLY A 255 7.85 13.23 7.03
C GLY A 255 7.20 11.83 7.07
N PRO A 256 5.86 11.69 7.15
CA PRO A 256 5.21 10.39 7.21
C PRO A 256 5.09 9.67 5.85
N LEU A 257 5.32 10.36 4.74
CA LEU A 257 5.10 9.85 3.38
C LEU A 257 6.43 9.74 2.65
N LYS A 258 7.14 8.65 2.93
CA LYS A 258 8.40 8.33 2.27
C LYS A 258 8.16 7.57 0.97
N PRO A 259 9.05 7.71 -0.04
CA PRO A 259 8.78 7.21 -1.37
C PRO A 259 8.81 5.67 -1.45
N TRP A 260 9.53 5.00 -0.53
CA TRP A 260 9.55 3.53 -0.41
C TRP A 260 8.27 2.92 0.19
N GLU A 261 7.41 3.73 0.77
CA GLU A 261 6.13 3.29 1.33
C GLU A 261 5.14 3.04 0.20
N TRP A 262 4.59 1.84 0.09
CA TRP A 262 3.77 1.44 -1.07
C TRP A 262 2.57 2.35 -1.30
N TRP A 263 1.97 2.90 -0.24
CA TRP A 263 0.80 3.80 -0.34
C TRP A 263 1.16 5.21 -0.81
N THR A 264 2.40 5.66 -0.58
CA THR A 264 2.84 7.02 -0.94
C THR A 264 2.79 7.23 -2.44
N HIS A 265 2.97 6.18 -3.24
CA HIS A 265 2.81 6.21 -4.70
C HIS A 265 1.44 6.75 -5.15
N TRP A 266 0.39 6.48 -4.38
CA TRP A 266 -0.98 6.90 -4.71
C TRP A 266 -1.31 8.32 -4.20
N LEU A 267 -0.62 8.76 -3.16
CA LEU A 267 -0.95 9.99 -2.42
C LEU A 267 -0.08 11.19 -2.81
N VAL A 268 1.15 10.95 -3.27
CA VAL A 268 2.14 12.00 -3.48
C VAL A 268 2.73 11.90 -4.88
N LYS A 269 2.64 12.98 -5.65
CA LYS A 269 3.47 13.18 -6.84
C LYS A 269 4.68 14.02 -6.41
N PRO A 270 5.91 13.78 -6.89
CA PRO A 270 6.35 12.93 -8.01
C PRO A 270 6.97 11.58 -7.55
N VAL A 271 6.29 10.79 -6.71
CA VAL A 271 6.87 9.53 -6.19
C VAL A 271 7.13 8.50 -7.29
N ASP A 272 6.46 8.64 -8.43
CA ASP A 272 6.71 7.87 -9.65
C ASP A 272 8.17 7.96 -10.11
N VAL A 273 8.84 9.11 -9.97
CA VAL A 273 10.27 9.23 -10.32
C VAL A 273 11.13 8.27 -9.50
N TRP A 274 10.89 8.20 -8.19
CA TRP A 274 11.61 7.31 -7.29
C TRP A 274 11.21 5.84 -7.49
N GLN A 275 9.93 5.56 -7.71
CA GLN A 275 9.44 4.19 -7.93
C GLN A 275 9.93 3.61 -9.26
N ASN A 276 10.07 4.42 -10.31
CA ASN A 276 10.67 3.98 -11.58
C ASN A 276 12.13 3.57 -11.38
N ALA A 277 12.92 4.37 -10.65
CA ALA A 277 14.29 4.02 -10.30
C ALA A 277 14.37 2.74 -9.44
N ARG A 278 13.40 2.53 -8.53
CA ARG A 278 13.30 1.31 -7.73
C ARG A 278 13.03 0.07 -8.58
N ILE A 279 12.12 0.13 -9.56
CA ILE A 279 11.76 -1.03 -10.39
C ILE A 279 12.99 -1.53 -11.17
N GLU A 280 13.84 -0.61 -11.62
CA GLU A 280 15.09 -0.90 -12.33
C GLU A 280 16.27 -1.21 -11.39
N LEU A 281 16.04 -1.33 -10.08
CA LEU A 281 17.10 -1.64 -9.12
C LEU A 281 17.59 -3.07 -9.32
N GLU A 282 18.89 -3.22 -9.58
CA GLU A 282 19.52 -4.51 -9.84
C GLU A 282 19.49 -5.45 -8.63
N GLU A 283 19.48 -6.75 -8.91
CA GLU A 283 19.62 -7.80 -7.92
C GLU A 283 21.11 -8.03 -7.61
N THR A 284 21.64 -7.25 -6.68
CA THR A 284 23.05 -7.32 -6.26
C THR A 284 23.31 -8.44 -5.24
N LEU A 285 22.25 -8.86 -4.53
CA LEU A 285 22.21 -10.06 -3.70
C LEU A 285 20.93 -10.85 -4.03
N PRO A 286 20.88 -12.18 -3.81
CA PRO A 286 19.72 -12.99 -4.15
C PRO A 286 18.40 -12.45 -3.55
N GLY A 287 17.40 -12.22 -4.42
CA GLY A 287 16.08 -11.74 -4.03
C GLY A 287 16.00 -10.25 -3.66
N THR A 288 16.99 -9.43 -4.04
CA THR A 288 17.00 -7.98 -3.74
C THR A 288 16.63 -7.08 -4.93
N GLY A 289 16.40 -7.66 -6.11
CA GLY A 289 15.97 -6.94 -7.31
C GLY A 289 14.66 -6.17 -7.08
N GLY A 290 14.52 -5.01 -7.71
CA GLY A 290 13.36 -4.14 -7.50
C GLY A 290 13.26 -3.56 -6.07
N GLY A 291 14.32 -3.67 -5.27
CA GLY A 291 14.31 -3.24 -3.88
C GLY A 291 13.53 -4.18 -2.96
N GLN A 292 13.44 -5.46 -3.30
CA GLN A 292 12.81 -6.47 -2.45
C GLN A 292 13.70 -6.85 -1.25
N ASN A 293 13.07 -7.33 -0.19
CA ASN A 293 13.73 -7.93 0.96
C ASN A 293 13.31 -9.40 1.04
N PRO A 294 14.25 -10.38 1.00
CA PRO A 294 13.93 -11.81 1.02
C PRO A 294 13.05 -12.24 2.20
N ASN A 295 13.23 -11.62 3.37
CA ASN A 295 12.42 -11.93 4.55
C ASN A 295 10.98 -11.41 4.39
N GLU A 296 10.81 -10.24 3.78
CA GLU A 296 9.47 -9.68 3.49
C GLU A 296 8.80 -10.43 2.34
N ASP A 297 9.54 -10.91 1.34
CA ASP A 297 8.98 -11.70 0.23
C ASP A 297 8.33 -13.00 0.71
N LEU A 298 8.96 -13.71 1.64
CA LEU A 298 8.37 -14.89 2.29
C LEU A 298 7.08 -14.53 3.04
N LEU A 299 7.08 -13.43 3.79
CA LEU A 299 5.90 -12.93 4.49
C LEU A 299 4.78 -12.57 3.49
N VAL A 300 5.09 -11.87 2.41
CA VAL A 300 4.14 -11.50 1.36
C VAL A 300 3.52 -12.73 0.71
N LYS A 301 4.32 -13.74 0.37
CA LYS A 301 3.81 -15.02 -0.16
C LYS A 301 2.85 -15.70 0.81
N PHE A 302 3.18 -15.71 2.10
CA PHE A 302 2.29 -16.23 3.13
C PHE A 302 0.98 -15.42 3.24
N LEU A 303 1.07 -14.09 3.21
CA LEU A 303 -0.09 -13.20 3.26
C LEU A 303 -1.03 -13.37 2.06
N ILE A 304 -0.51 -13.70 0.87
CA ILE A 304 -1.32 -13.99 -0.32
C ILE A 304 -1.98 -15.38 -0.19
N LEU A 305 -1.24 -16.40 0.27
CA LEU A 305 -1.74 -17.78 0.28
C LEU A 305 -2.78 -18.05 1.37
N LEU A 306 -2.70 -17.36 2.51
CA LEU A 306 -3.54 -17.67 3.67
C LEU A 306 -5.03 -17.38 3.46
N PRO A 307 -5.45 -16.20 2.96
CA PRO A 307 -6.86 -15.96 2.66
C PRO A 307 -7.41 -16.89 1.57
N LEU A 308 -6.61 -17.19 0.54
CA LEU A 308 -6.94 -18.17 -0.49
C LEU A 308 -7.18 -19.56 0.09
N ALA A 309 -6.28 -20.02 0.97
CA ALA A 309 -6.43 -21.31 1.65
C ALA A 309 -7.68 -21.35 2.55
N PHE A 310 -7.96 -20.25 3.27
CA PHE A 310 -9.17 -20.13 4.08
C PHE A 310 -10.44 -20.19 3.23
N PHE A 311 -10.46 -19.51 2.08
CA PHE A 311 -11.60 -19.54 1.16
C PHE A 311 -11.82 -20.94 0.57
N VAL A 312 -10.75 -21.59 0.10
CA VAL A 312 -10.81 -22.97 -0.42
C VAL A 312 -11.27 -23.95 0.65
N PHE A 313 -10.73 -23.86 1.87
CA PHE A 313 -11.15 -24.72 2.98
C PHE A 313 -12.64 -24.52 3.31
N SER A 314 -13.10 -23.27 3.39
CA SER A 314 -14.50 -22.94 3.67
C SER A 314 -15.45 -23.45 2.57
N TYR A 315 -15.04 -23.31 1.30
CA TYR A 315 -15.79 -23.82 0.15
C TYR A 315 -15.87 -25.36 0.17
N CYS A 316 -14.74 -26.05 0.36
CA CYS A 316 -14.70 -27.50 0.45
C CYS A 316 -15.52 -28.03 1.65
N HIS A 317 -15.43 -27.37 2.81
CA HIS A 317 -16.21 -27.74 4.00
C HIS A 317 -17.73 -27.58 3.76
N SER A 318 -18.16 -26.48 3.14
CA SER A 318 -19.55 -26.25 2.76
C SER A 318 -20.05 -27.29 1.74
N SER A 319 -19.21 -27.63 0.76
CA SER A 319 -19.51 -28.69 -0.23
C SER A 319 -19.56 -30.10 0.39
N LEU A 320 -18.84 -30.36 1.47
CA LEU A 320 -18.86 -31.64 2.20
C LEU A 320 -20.09 -31.77 3.11
N GLN A 321 -20.59 -30.66 3.66
CA GLN A 321 -21.82 -30.63 4.49
C GLN A 321 -23.10 -30.67 3.65
N THR A 322 -23.06 -30.13 2.43
CA THR A 322 -24.13 -30.32 1.45
C THR A 322 -23.99 -31.73 0.85
N ARG A 323 -24.66 -32.72 1.44
CA ARG A 323 -24.93 -34.03 0.81
C ARG A 323 -26.35 -34.07 0.18
N PRO A 324 -26.69 -33.26 -0.83
CA PRO A 324 -28.01 -33.32 -1.46
C PRO A 324 -28.20 -34.57 -2.33
N LEU A 325 -27.10 -35.16 -2.84
CA LEU A 325 -27.18 -36.28 -3.79
C LEU A 325 -27.61 -37.60 -3.11
N ILE A 326 -27.11 -37.87 -1.89
CA ILE A 326 -27.43 -39.11 -1.17
C ILE A 326 -28.87 -39.09 -0.65
N ASP A 327 -29.37 -37.93 -0.21
CA ASP A 327 -30.76 -37.80 0.22
C ASP A 327 -31.74 -37.76 -0.96
N HIS A 328 -31.36 -37.20 -2.12
CA HIS A 328 -32.16 -37.33 -3.35
C HIS A 328 -32.26 -38.78 -3.83
N ILE A 329 -31.14 -39.53 -3.80
CA ILE A 329 -31.13 -40.96 -4.16
C ILE A 329 -31.97 -41.77 -3.16
N ARG A 330 -31.90 -41.44 -1.87
CA ARG A 330 -32.73 -42.06 -0.83
C ARG A 330 -34.21 -41.77 -1.02
N HIS A 331 -34.57 -40.53 -1.39
CA HIS A 331 -35.96 -40.13 -1.64
C HIS A 331 -36.54 -40.76 -2.93
N LEU A 332 -35.74 -40.88 -3.99
CA LEU A 332 -36.10 -41.63 -5.21
C LEU A 332 -36.27 -43.13 -4.92
N TYR A 333 -35.40 -43.71 -4.09
CA TYR A 333 -35.51 -45.11 -3.66
C TYR A 333 -36.79 -45.40 -2.88
N TYR A 334 -37.26 -44.46 -2.04
CA TYR A 334 -38.54 -44.60 -1.34
C TYR A 334 -39.75 -44.38 -2.26
N ASN A 335 -39.71 -43.40 -3.16
CA ASN A 335 -40.79 -43.16 -4.14
C ASN A 335 -40.95 -44.31 -5.15
N LEU A 336 -39.88 -45.01 -5.52
CA LEU A 336 -39.93 -46.19 -6.37
C LEU A 336 -40.45 -47.44 -5.63
N ARG A 337 -40.42 -47.45 -4.29
CA ARG A 337 -40.84 -48.59 -3.47
C ARG A 337 -42.30 -48.51 -3.01
N SER A 338 -42.89 -47.32 -2.92
CA SER A 338 -44.32 -47.14 -2.58
C SER A 338 -45.16 -46.97 -3.85
N GLY A 339 -45.42 -48.07 -4.56
CA GLY A 339 -46.44 -48.10 -5.61
C GLY A 339 -47.84 -47.95 -5.01
N GLY A 340 -48.56 -46.88 -5.36
CA GLY A 340 -49.96 -46.66 -4.96
C GLY A 340 -50.59 -45.48 -5.69
N VAL A 341 -51.76 -45.71 -6.28
CA VAL A 341 -52.43 -44.91 -7.33
C VAL A 341 -53.67 -44.18 -6.78
N LEU A 342 -53.84 -42.91 -7.20
CA LEU A 342 -55.04 -42.05 -7.37
C LEU A 342 -55.93 -41.56 -6.19
N GLY A 343 -56.32 -40.29 -6.30
CA GLY A 343 -57.60 -39.76 -5.76
C GLY A 343 -57.70 -38.23 -5.63
N TYR A 344 -58.19 -37.52 -6.66
CA TYR A 344 -58.69 -36.12 -6.57
C TYR A 344 -60.04 -36.07 -5.82
N PRO A 345 -60.34 -35.01 -5.05
CA PRO A 345 -61.63 -34.35 -5.26
C PRO A 345 -61.66 -32.81 -5.14
N SER A 346 -62.51 -32.27 -6.02
CA SER A 346 -63.25 -31.00 -6.12
C SER A 346 -63.22 -29.93 -5.00
N VAL A 347 -63.23 -28.69 -5.49
CA VAL A 347 -63.51 -27.42 -4.80
C VAL A 347 -65.01 -27.29 -4.44
N THR A 348 -65.30 -26.64 -3.31
CA THR A 348 -66.58 -25.94 -3.07
C THR A 348 -66.31 -24.55 -2.51
N ALA A 349 -66.95 -23.55 -3.11
CA ALA A 349 -66.91 -22.15 -2.72
C ALA A 349 -68.02 -21.84 -1.70
N SER A 350 -67.72 -21.01 -0.70
CA SER A 350 -68.75 -20.27 0.05
C SER A 350 -68.21 -18.92 0.52
N THR A 351 -69.00 -17.90 0.23
CA THR A 351 -68.82 -16.46 0.43
C THR A 351 -69.24 -16.02 1.85
N ILE A 352 -68.46 -15.06 2.40
CA ILE A 352 -68.86 -13.87 3.22
C ILE A 352 -69.69 -14.08 4.52
N ASN A 353 -69.12 -13.75 5.69
CA ASN A 353 -69.40 -12.54 6.52
C ASN A 353 -68.66 -12.64 7.88
N SER A 354 -67.77 -11.71 8.22
CA SER A 354 -67.95 -10.51 9.07
C SER A 354 -67.77 -10.74 10.57
N ASN A 355 -66.88 -9.91 11.14
CA ASN A 355 -66.75 -9.54 12.54
C ASN A 355 -66.35 -10.65 13.51
N GLN A 356 -65.07 -10.66 13.92
CA GLN A 356 -64.73 -10.78 15.32
C GLN A 356 -63.31 -10.28 15.62
N GLN A 357 -63.24 -9.59 16.76
CA GLN A 357 -62.12 -8.84 17.28
C GLN A 357 -60.86 -9.69 17.49
N PHE A 358 -59.73 -9.07 17.17
CA PHE A 358 -58.39 -9.48 17.57
C PHE A 358 -58.23 -9.56 19.09
N PRO A 359 -57.52 -10.58 19.59
CA PRO A 359 -56.57 -10.37 20.66
C PRO A 359 -55.17 -10.87 20.29
N ASN A 360 -54.20 -9.95 20.32
CA ASN A 360 -52.78 -10.14 20.65
C ASN A 360 -52.04 -11.34 20.06
N ALA A 361 -51.57 -11.22 18.81
CA ALA A 361 -50.42 -11.97 18.33
C ALA A 361 -49.13 -11.18 18.61
N ALA A 362 -48.49 -11.47 19.73
CA ALA A 362 -47.10 -11.10 19.98
C ALA A 362 -46.18 -11.96 19.09
N LEU A 363 -46.19 -11.69 17.78
CA LEU A 363 -45.26 -12.30 16.84
C LEU A 363 -43.93 -11.53 16.94
N GLY A 364 -42.87 -12.21 17.39
CA GLY A 364 -41.57 -11.64 17.74
C GLY A 364 -41.02 -10.70 16.68
N LYS A 365 -41.18 -9.39 16.90
CA LYS A 365 -40.38 -8.38 16.20
C LYS A 365 -38.97 -8.47 16.77
N LEU A 366 -37.98 -8.72 15.92
CA LEU A 366 -36.58 -8.55 16.29
C LEU A 366 -36.44 -7.14 16.92
N PRO A 367 -35.88 -7.01 18.12
CA PRO A 367 -35.79 -5.72 18.77
C PRO A 367 -35.17 -4.66 17.86
N THR A 368 -35.83 -3.52 17.68
CA THR A 368 -35.38 -2.43 16.80
C THR A 368 -33.98 -1.92 17.12
N PHE A 369 -33.53 -2.07 18.38
CA PHE A 369 -32.17 -1.74 18.80
C PHE A 369 -31.10 -2.61 18.14
N LEU A 370 -31.41 -3.85 17.74
CA LEU A 370 -30.43 -4.76 17.12
C LEU A 370 -29.99 -4.27 15.74
N GLY A 371 -30.88 -3.61 14.98
CA GLY A 371 -30.52 -2.99 13.71
C GLY A 371 -29.49 -1.87 13.89
N ALA A 372 -29.72 -0.98 14.85
CA ALA A 372 -28.78 0.11 15.16
C ALA A 372 -27.43 -0.42 15.67
N ILE A 373 -27.44 -1.43 16.55
CA ILE A 373 -26.21 -2.07 17.02
C ILE A 373 -25.46 -2.75 15.87
N SER A 374 -26.17 -3.43 14.96
CA SER A 374 -25.54 -4.10 13.81
C SER A 374 -24.79 -3.11 12.91
N VAL A 375 -25.36 -1.92 12.69
CA VAL A 375 -24.70 -0.86 11.92
C VAL A 375 -23.43 -0.39 12.62
N VAL A 376 -23.48 -0.12 13.94
CA VAL A 376 -22.30 0.29 14.72
C VAL A 376 -21.21 -0.78 14.69
N VAL A 377 -21.58 -2.04 14.93
CA VAL A 377 -20.63 -3.17 14.89
C VAL A 377 -20.01 -3.33 13.51
N CYS A 378 -20.78 -3.10 12.45
CA CYS A 378 -20.28 -3.17 11.07
C CYS A 378 -19.23 -2.08 10.77
N PHE A 379 -19.47 -0.84 11.19
CA PHE A 379 -18.49 0.24 11.06
C PHE A 379 -17.23 -0.03 11.88
N MET A 380 -17.38 -0.50 13.12
CA MET A 380 -16.23 -0.87 13.97
C MET A 380 -15.43 -2.02 13.36
N ALA A 381 -16.11 -3.06 12.84
CA ALA A 381 -15.46 -4.17 12.14
C ALA A 381 -14.69 -3.67 10.92
N THR A 382 -15.24 -2.73 10.15
CA THR A 382 -14.56 -2.13 8.98
C THR A 382 -13.28 -1.40 9.39
N LEU A 383 -13.36 -0.52 10.39
CA LEU A 383 -12.21 0.25 10.88
C LEU A 383 -11.11 -0.65 11.44
N VAL A 384 -11.50 -1.64 12.25
CA VAL A 384 -10.56 -2.62 12.81
C VAL A 384 -9.92 -3.46 11.71
N SER A 385 -10.69 -3.91 10.72
CA SER A 385 -10.18 -4.70 9.60
C SER A 385 -9.17 -3.92 8.77
N LEU A 386 -9.46 -2.65 8.47
CA LEU A 386 -8.55 -1.77 7.75
C LEU A 386 -7.25 -1.55 8.55
N ALA A 387 -7.37 -1.21 9.84
CA ALA A 387 -6.22 -0.97 10.71
C ALA A 387 -5.32 -2.21 10.86
N LEU A 388 -5.92 -3.39 11.04
CA LEU A 388 -5.18 -4.65 11.09
C LEU A 388 -4.49 -4.96 9.77
N SER A 389 -5.16 -4.74 8.64
CA SER A 389 -4.60 -4.97 7.31
C SER A 389 -3.37 -4.10 7.04
N PHE A 390 -3.44 -2.80 7.37
CA PHE A 390 -2.26 -1.92 7.28
C PHE A 390 -1.14 -2.30 8.25
N SER A 391 -1.46 -2.95 9.38
CA SER A 391 -0.46 -3.35 10.38
C SER A 391 0.29 -4.63 9.98
N ILE A 392 -0.35 -5.54 9.26
CA ILE A 392 0.27 -6.81 8.82
C ILE A 392 0.98 -6.71 7.47
N VAL A 393 0.53 -5.82 6.58
CA VAL A 393 1.11 -5.68 5.24
C VAL A 393 2.43 -4.92 5.34
N PRO A 394 3.56 -5.46 4.85
CA PRO A 394 4.84 -4.79 4.95
C PRO A 394 4.84 -3.46 4.20
N ARG A 395 5.52 -2.48 4.77
CA ARG A 395 5.49 -1.09 4.33
C ARG A 395 6.21 -0.86 3.00
N GLN A 396 7.28 -1.62 2.77
CA GLN A 396 8.19 -1.42 1.64
C GLN A 396 7.93 -2.37 0.46
N VAL A 397 6.74 -2.96 0.34
CA VAL A 397 6.38 -3.75 -0.86
C VAL A 397 6.15 -2.86 -2.09
N MET A 398 5.93 -3.47 -3.26
CA MET A 398 5.54 -2.73 -4.45
C MET A 398 4.14 -2.10 -4.28
N PRO A 399 3.87 -0.92 -4.87
CA PRO A 399 2.59 -0.20 -4.71
C PRO A 399 1.35 -1.05 -4.93
N TRP A 400 1.33 -1.86 -6.01
CA TRP A 400 0.22 -2.75 -6.33
C TRP A 400 0.09 -3.93 -5.36
N THR A 401 1.21 -4.54 -4.97
CA THR A 401 1.22 -5.64 -4.00
C THR A 401 0.65 -5.20 -2.66
N GLY A 402 1.07 -4.03 -2.16
CA GLY A 402 0.55 -3.49 -0.90
C GLY A 402 -0.93 -3.16 -0.98
N LEU A 403 -1.38 -2.55 -2.08
CA LEU A 403 -2.80 -2.24 -2.29
C LEU A 403 -3.67 -3.49 -2.32
N LEU A 404 -3.26 -4.51 -3.07
CA LEU A 404 -3.99 -5.78 -3.18
C LEU A 404 -4.05 -6.51 -1.85
N LEU A 405 -2.92 -6.60 -1.13
CA LEU A 405 -2.88 -7.26 0.17
C LEU A 405 -3.76 -6.55 1.20
N VAL A 406 -3.72 -5.21 1.28
CA VAL A 406 -4.59 -4.47 2.20
C VAL A 406 -6.04 -4.69 1.85
N TYR A 407 -6.39 -4.69 0.56
CA TYR A 407 -7.76 -4.96 0.11
C TYR A 407 -8.22 -6.37 0.53
N GLU A 408 -7.43 -7.39 0.22
CA GLU A 408 -7.73 -8.80 0.50
C GLU A 408 -7.86 -9.07 2.00
N TRP A 409 -6.92 -8.57 2.80
CA TRP A 409 -6.96 -8.74 4.25
C TRP A 409 -8.05 -7.91 4.92
N THR A 410 -8.37 -6.73 4.39
CA THR A 410 -9.47 -5.94 4.93
C THR A 410 -10.77 -6.70 4.73
N PHE A 411 -10.98 -7.28 3.55
CA PHE A 411 -12.15 -8.11 3.26
C PHE A 411 -12.20 -9.37 4.14
N THR A 412 -11.07 -10.08 4.26
CA THR A 412 -10.99 -11.33 5.03
C THR A 412 -11.27 -11.09 6.51
N VAL A 413 -10.59 -10.12 7.13
CA VAL A 413 -10.78 -9.79 8.54
C VAL A 413 -12.19 -9.26 8.79
N PHE A 414 -12.73 -8.45 7.88
CA PHE A 414 -14.10 -7.95 7.99
C PHE A 414 -15.11 -9.10 7.96
N PHE A 415 -14.96 -10.02 7.01
CA PHE A 415 -15.82 -11.19 6.90
C PHE A 415 -15.76 -12.05 8.16
N LEU A 416 -14.58 -12.25 8.73
CA LEU A 416 -14.42 -12.97 9.99
C LEU A 416 -15.09 -12.24 11.16
N LEU A 417 -14.83 -10.94 11.36
CA LEU A 417 -15.36 -10.17 12.48
C LEU A 417 -16.88 -9.99 12.39
N PHE A 418 -17.36 -9.44 11.27
CA PHE A 418 -18.77 -9.17 11.08
C PHE A 418 -19.57 -10.45 10.83
N GLY A 419 -19.01 -11.43 10.12
CA GLY A 419 -19.62 -12.75 9.96
C GLY A 419 -19.76 -13.49 11.30
N SER A 420 -18.76 -13.41 12.18
CA SER A 420 -18.86 -13.97 13.54
C SER A 420 -19.93 -13.27 14.36
N TYR A 421 -20.02 -11.93 14.27
CA TYR A 421 -21.11 -11.19 14.89
C TYR A 421 -22.49 -11.65 14.40
N LEU A 422 -22.68 -11.77 13.09
CA LEU A 422 -23.93 -12.23 12.51
C LEU A 422 -24.28 -13.66 12.95
N ASN A 423 -23.29 -14.54 13.03
CA ASN A 423 -23.48 -15.90 13.55
C ASN A 423 -23.93 -15.87 15.02
N ILE A 424 -23.31 -15.05 15.87
CA ILE A 424 -23.72 -14.88 17.28
C ILE A 424 -25.17 -14.38 17.37
N ILE A 425 -25.54 -13.37 16.57
CA ILE A 425 -26.92 -12.85 16.54
C ILE A 425 -27.91 -13.91 16.06
N HIS A 426 -27.54 -14.72 15.06
CA HIS A 426 -28.35 -15.83 14.58
C HIS A 426 -28.55 -16.91 15.66
N GLN A 427 -27.48 -17.35 16.34
CA GLN A 427 -27.57 -18.32 17.43
C GLN A 427 -28.38 -17.78 18.61
N TRP A 428 -28.22 -16.50 18.94
CA TRP A 428 -29.01 -15.83 19.97
C TRP A 428 -30.50 -15.81 19.59
N GLY A 429 -30.81 -15.52 18.33
CA GLY A 429 -32.17 -15.56 17.81
C GLY A 429 -32.82 -16.95 17.95
N ILE A 430 -32.09 -18.02 17.61
CA ILE A 430 -32.53 -19.40 17.81
C ILE A 430 -32.77 -19.70 19.30
N TYR A 431 -31.83 -19.34 20.18
CA TYR A 431 -31.95 -19.57 21.61
C TYR A 431 -33.19 -18.91 22.22
N VAL A 432 -33.45 -17.64 21.88
CA VAL A 432 -34.63 -16.90 22.36
C VAL A 432 -35.92 -17.53 21.84
N ALA A 433 -35.97 -17.96 20.57
CA ALA A 433 -37.13 -18.63 20.01
C ALA A 433 -37.44 -19.98 20.71
N HIS A 434 -36.40 -20.73 21.08
CA HIS A 434 -36.54 -21.98 21.83
C HIS A 434 -37.05 -21.74 23.26
N GLN A 435 -36.56 -20.71 23.97
CA GLN A 435 -37.07 -20.36 25.30
C GLN A 435 -38.54 -19.94 25.30
N SER A 436 -38.99 -19.23 24.26
CA SER A 436 -40.41 -18.89 24.10
C SER A 436 -41.31 -20.10 23.81
N SER A 437 -40.74 -21.21 23.30
CA SER A 437 -41.48 -22.46 23.08
C SER A 437 -41.57 -23.35 24.34
N PHE A 438 -40.61 -23.23 25.26
CA PHE A 438 -40.57 -23.98 26.52
C PHE A 438 -41.41 -23.35 27.64
N LEU A 439 -41.78 -22.07 27.53
CA LEU A 439 -42.69 -21.40 28.46
C LEU A 439 -44.18 -21.64 28.14
N SER A 440 -44.49 -22.37 27.08
CA SER A 440 -45.86 -22.71 26.68
C SER A 440 -46.10 -24.23 26.78
N HIS A 441 -46.54 -24.72 27.96
CA HIS A 441 -47.54 -25.80 28.22
C HIS A 441 -47.39 -26.43 29.63
N PRO A 442 -48.40 -27.13 30.24
CA PRO A 442 -49.78 -27.43 29.82
C PRO A 442 -50.89 -27.25 30.90
N GLU A 443 -52.08 -26.77 30.54
CA GLU A 443 -53.40 -27.02 31.17
C GLU A 443 -54.41 -26.22 30.32
N SER A 444 -55.53 -26.69 29.79
CA SER A 444 -56.31 -27.91 29.92
C SER A 444 -57.10 -28.10 28.60
N SER A 445 -57.62 -29.30 28.41
CA SER A 445 -58.39 -29.76 27.26
C SER A 445 -59.64 -28.92 26.95
N GLU A 446 -59.85 -28.60 25.67
CA GLU A 446 -61.13 -28.94 25.03
C GLU A 446 -60.99 -28.94 23.51
N TYR A 447 -61.69 -29.91 22.93
CA TYR A 447 -61.73 -30.28 21.53
C TYR A 447 -62.46 -29.18 20.76
N ASP A 448 -61.83 -28.57 19.75
CA ASP A 448 -62.58 -28.32 18.51
C ASP A 448 -61.73 -28.20 17.26
N SER A 449 -62.14 -28.95 16.26
CA SER A 449 -61.54 -29.07 14.95
C SER A 449 -61.98 -27.89 14.09
N GLY A 450 -61.11 -26.88 13.94
CA GLY A 450 -61.32 -25.76 13.02
C GLY A 450 -60.10 -25.54 12.13
N LYS A 451 -60.18 -25.98 10.86
CA LYS A 451 -59.20 -25.63 9.82
C LYS A 451 -59.13 -24.10 9.63
N GLY A 452 -58.16 -23.46 10.25
CA GLY A 452 -57.81 -22.06 10.02
C GLY A 452 -56.67 -21.94 9.02
N HIS A 453 -56.96 -21.51 7.79
CA HIS A 453 -55.92 -21.07 6.84
C HIS A 453 -55.22 -19.81 7.39
N VAL A 454 -54.00 -19.98 7.89
CA VAL A 454 -53.08 -18.85 8.09
C VAL A 454 -52.64 -18.39 6.71
N ARG A 455 -53.31 -17.37 6.18
CA ARG A 455 -52.72 -16.54 5.11
C ARG A 455 -51.45 -15.94 5.69
N GLN A 456 -50.29 -16.42 5.27
CA GLN A 456 -49.02 -15.72 5.43
C GLN A 456 -49.17 -14.35 4.75
N LEU A 457 -49.51 -13.34 5.54
CA LEU A 457 -49.39 -11.96 5.13
C LEU A 457 -47.89 -11.71 4.98
N SER A 458 -47.45 -11.34 3.77
CA SER A 458 -46.05 -11.07 3.45
C SER A 458 -45.54 -9.89 4.30
N SER A 459 -44.99 -10.18 5.46
CA SER A 459 -44.14 -9.23 6.18
C SER A 459 -42.80 -9.23 5.45
N CYS A 460 -42.67 -8.37 4.44
CA CYS A 460 -41.37 -7.99 3.91
C CYS A 460 -40.55 -7.48 5.11
N ASN A 461 -39.60 -8.29 5.54
CA ASN A 461 -38.96 -8.18 6.82
C ASN A 461 -38.05 -6.94 6.79
N VAL A 462 -38.44 -5.89 7.51
CA VAL A 462 -37.69 -4.62 7.59
C VAL A 462 -36.23 -4.88 8.02
N ALA A 463 -35.98 -5.93 8.80
CA ALA A 463 -34.64 -6.41 9.13
C ALA A 463 -33.86 -6.93 7.91
N THR A 464 -34.50 -7.67 7.00
CA THR A 464 -33.91 -8.12 5.72
C THR A 464 -33.66 -6.95 4.77
N TRP A 465 -34.51 -5.92 4.81
CA TRP A 465 -34.29 -4.67 4.08
C TRP A 465 -33.09 -3.87 4.62
N TYR A 466 -32.95 -3.68 5.93
CA TYR A 466 -31.76 -3.01 6.50
C TYR A 466 -30.48 -3.84 6.34
N TYR A 467 -30.59 -5.17 6.41
CA TYR A 467 -29.50 -6.10 6.14
C TYR A 467 -29.04 -6.05 4.66
N GLY A 468 -30.00 -6.10 3.73
CA GLY A 468 -29.74 -5.94 2.30
C GLY A 468 -29.25 -4.54 1.93
N LEU A 469 -29.75 -3.48 2.57
CA LEU A 469 -29.30 -2.10 2.38
C LEU A 469 -27.88 -1.90 2.93
N GLY A 470 -27.53 -2.51 4.06
CA GLY A 470 -26.16 -2.54 4.58
C GLY A 470 -25.20 -3.26 3.63
N MET A 471 -25.55 -4.48 3.23
CA MET A 471 -24.75 -5.27 2.27
C MET A 471 -24.65 -4.62 0.89
N ALA A 472 -25.71 -3.97 0.40
CA ALA A 472 -25.70 -3.20 -0.85
C ALA A 472 -24.89 -1.89 -0.73
N SER A 473 -24.95 -1.23 0.43
CA SER A 473 -24.10 -0.07 0.72
C SER A 473 -22.63 -0.44 0.78
N PHE A 474 -22.27 -1.66 1.22
CA PHE A 474 -20.89 -2.18 1.20
C PHE A 474 -20.45 -2.70 -0.18
N ALA A 475 -21.34 -3.36 -0.92
CA ALA A 475 -21.10 -3.76 -2.31
C ALA A 475 -20.87 -2.54 -3.22
N LEU A 476 -21.36 -1.36 -2.84
CA LEU A 476 -21.07 -0.09 -3.47
C LEU A 476 -19.88 0.64 -2.83
N ALA A 477 -19.80 0.74 -1.50
CA ALA A 477 -18.75 1.51 -0.82
C ALA A 477 -17.35 0.91 -0.94
N ILE A 478 -17.21 -0.42 -1.06
CA ILE A 478 -15.89 -1.08 -1.17
C ILE A 478 -15.29 -0.92 -2.58
N PRO A 479 -16.04 -1.11 -3.70
CA PRO A 479 -15.57 -0.76 -5.04
C PRO A 479 -15.49 0.77 -5.29
N LEU A 480 -16.21 1.57 -4.52
CA LEU A 480 -16.14 3.05 -4.57
C LEU A 480 -15.11 3.64 -3.60
N LEU A 481 -14.52 2.88 -2.68
CA LEU A 481 -13.44 3.32 -1.81
C LEU A 481 -12.24 3.86 -2.62
N PRO A 482 -11.88 3.25 -3.77
CA PRO A 482 -11.03 3.88 -4.75
C PRO A 482 -11.55 5.26 -5.21
N CYS A 483 -12.80 5.37 -5.69
CA CYS A 483 -13.35 6.62 -6.21
C CYS A 483 -13.39 7.75 -5.16
N PHE A 484 -13.69 7.45 -3.88
CA PHE A 484 -13.69 8.41 -2.78
C PHE A 484 -12.28 8.87 -2.34
N LEU A 485 -11.26 8.03 -2.57
CA LEU A 485 -9.84 8.36 -2.36
C LEU A 485 -9.19 9.02 -3.60
N GLY A 486 -9.97 9.34 -4.65
CA GLY A 486 -9.47 9.98 -5.88
C GLY A 486 -8.88 9.02 -6.93
N ILE A 487 -9.14 7.71 -6.82
CA ILE A 487 -8.63 6.66 -7.73
C ILE A 487 -9.36 6.62 -9.07
N THR A 488 -10.44 7.38 -9.29
CA THR A 488 -11.04 7.50 -10.65
C THR A 488 -10.05 8.09 -11.66
N ALA A 489 -9.01 8.80 -11.21
CA ALA A 489 -7.91 9.27 -12.04
C ALA A 489 -6.83 8.20 -12.35
N LEU A 490 -6.87 7.02 -11.70
CA LEU A 490 -5.83 5.97 -11.88
C LEU A 490 -5.98 5.18 -13.18
N PHE A 491 -7.21 4.94 -13.67
CA PHE A 491 -7.41 4.27 -14.96
C PHE A 491 -7.14 5.18 -16.17
N LEU A 492 -7.14 6.50 -15.97
CA LEU A 492 -6.70 7.47 -16.97
C LEU A 492 -5.16 7.59 -17.05
N ARG A 493 -4.42 7.04 -16.06
CA ARG A 493 -2.97 7.25 -15.90
C ARG A 493 -2.12 6.07 -16.38
N SER A 494 -2.72 4.92 -16.70
CA SER A 494 -2.03 3.89 -17.49
C SER A 494 -2.07 4.29 -18.97
N ASN A 495 -0.93 4.66 -19.54
CA ASN A 495 -0.77 4.74 -20.99
C ASN A 495 -1.02 3.34 -21.59
N GLY A 496 -2.28 3.06 -21.96
CA GLY A 496 -2.69 1.80 -22.60
C GLY A 496 -4.11 1.35 -22.26
N GLN A 497 -5.08 1.75 -23.08
CA GLN A 497 -6.27 0.98 -23.50
C GLN A 497 -7.19 0.31 -22.46
N PHE A 498 -7.61 1.01 -21.40
CA PHE A 498 -8.75 0.55 -20.59
C PHE A 498 -9.75 1.68 -20.34
N GLU A 499 -10.85 1.71 -21.12
CA GLU A 499 -12.04 2.50 -20.79
C GLU A 499 -12.99 1.62 -19.95
N LEU A 500 -13.01 1.83 -18.64
CA LEU A 500 -14.03 1.22 -17.77
C LEU A 500 -15.29 2.11 -17.81
N LYS A 501 -16.22 1.84 -18.73
CA LYS A 501 -17.56 2.46 -18.72
C LYS A 501 -18.51 1.62 -17.87
N LEU A 502 -18.85 2.13 -16.69
CA LEU A 502 -19.90 1.55 -15.85
C LEU A 502 -21.28 1.99 -16.38
N LEU A 503 -21.95 1.14 -17.15
CA LEU A 503 -23.32 1.38 -17.63
C LEU A 503 -24.30 0.71 -16.66
N LEU A 504 -24.86 1.49 -15.74
CA LEU A 504 -25.94 1.07 -14.85
C LEU A 504 -27.25 0.98 -15.64
N HIS A 505 -27.56 -0.19 -16.19
CA HIS A 505 -28.92 -0.50 -16.59
C HIS A 505 -29.63 -1.21 -15.44
N ALA A 506 -30.50 -0.49 -14.73
CA ALA A 506 -31.50 -1.12 -13.88
C ALA A 506 -32.57 -1.73 -14.80
N CYS A 507 -32.45 -3.01 -15.14
CA CYS A 507 -33.54 -3.74 -15.77
C CYS A 507 -34.62 -4.03 -14.72
N GLN A 508 -35.84 -3.66 -15.08
CA GLN A 508 -37.06 -3.76 -14.28
C GLN A 508 -37.27 -5.19 -13.77
N MET A 509 -37.57 -5.34 -12.48
CA MET A 509 -37.72 -6.64 -11.80
C MET A 509 -38.73 -7.55 -12.51
N PRO A 510 -38.36 -8.78 -12.91
CA PRO A 510 -39.32 -9.88 -12.94
C PRO A 510 -39.55 -10.37 -11.51
N SER A 511 -40.72 -10.97 -11.28
CA SER A 511 -41.31 -11.32 -9.99
C SER A 511 -40.56 -12.38 -9.14
N GLU A 512 -39.29 -12.65 -9.39
CA GLU A 512 -38.47 -13.62 -8.65
C GLU A 512 -37.12 -12.99 -8.30
N GLY A 513 -36.85 -12.85 -7.01
CA GLY A 513 -35.79 -11.99 -6.45
C GLY A 513 -34.34 -12.45 -6.69
N CYS A 514 -33.91 -12.49 -7.96
CA CYS A 514 -32.49 -12.51 -8.34
C CYS A 514 -32.05 -11.10 -8.77
N LEU A 515 -30.85 -10.70 -8.33
CA LEU A 515 -30.18 -9.47 -8.76
C LEU A 515 -29.02 -9.87 -9.68
N ASP A 516 -29.22 -9.73 -10.98
CA ASP A 516 -28.17 -9.93 -11.97
C ASP A 516 -27.30 -8.67 -12.07
N PHE A 517 -26.00 -8.81 -11.74
CA PHE A 517 -25.00 -7.78 -11.99
C PHE A 517 -24.10 -8.21 -13.16
N VAL A 518 -24.22 -7.49 -14.28
CA VAL A 518 -23.34 -7.67 -15.43
C VAL A 518 -22.28 -6.58 -15.41
N ILE A 519 -21.04 -6.94 -15.07
CA ILE A 519 -19.88 -6.07 -15.29
C ILE A 519 -19.40 -6.29 -16.72
N GLN A 520 -19.62 -5.31 -17.59
CA GLN A 520 -19.25 -5.38 -19.00
C GLN A 520 -17.90 -4.70 -19.22
N VAL A 521 -16.85 -5.47 -19.45
CA VAL A 521 -15.52 -4.95 -19.83
C VAL A 521 -15.42 -4.99 -21.36
N ARG A 522 -15.31 -3.82 -21.99
CA ARG A 522 -15.25 -3.69 -23.45
C ARG A 522 -13.79 -3.62 -23.89
N PHE A 523 -13.34 -4.61 -24.66
CA PHE A 523 -12.04 -4.58 -25.32
C PHE A 523 -12.22 -4.02 -26.73
N ASP A 524 -11.72 -2.80 -26.91
CA ASP A 524 -11.58 -2.11 -28.20
C ASP A 524 -12.87 -1.64 -28.90
N GLY A 525 -12.72 -0.65 -29.77
CA GLY A 525 -13.80 0.05 -30.50
C GLY A 525 -14.56 -0.79 -31.54
N SER A 526 -14.48 -2.12 -31.47
CA SER A 526 -15.11 -3.08 -32.37
C SER A 526 -16.06 -3.98 -31.59
N SER A 527 -17.33 -3.94 -31.94
CA SER A 527 -18.50 -4.44 -31.20
C SER A 527 -18.63 -5.97 -31.04
N ARG A 528 -17.56 -6.77 -31.07
CA ARG A 528 -17.69 -8.24 -31.20
C ARG A 528 -17.18 -9.11 -30.06
N HIS A 529 -16.50 -8.60 -29.03
CA HIS A 529 -16.13 -9.45 -27.89
C HIS A 529 -16.45 -8.74 -26.56
N CYS A 530 -17.56 -9.15 -25.94
CA CYS A 530 -17.89 -8.81 -24.55
C CYS A 530 -17.53 -10.02 -23.68
N ILE A 531 -16.63 -9.83 -22.71
CA ILE A 531 -16.49 -10.79 -21.60
C ILE A 531 -17.30 -10.21 -20.45
N GLY A 532 -18.45 -10.82 -20.17
CA GLY A 532 -19.24 -10.51 -18.99
C GLY A 532 -18.78 -11.41 -17.85
N ILE A 533 -18.39 -10.82 -16.72
CA ILE A 533 -18.30 -11.55 -15.45
C ILE A 533 -19.62 -11.28 -14.75
N GLY A 534 -20.54 -12.24 -14.84
CA GLY A 534 -21.80 -12.23 -14.08
C GLY A 534 -21.56 -12.78 -12.68
N TYR A 535 -22.03 -12.07 -11.67
CA TYR A 535 -22.16 -12.61 -10.31
C TYR A 535 -23.62 -12.94 -10.07
N ASP A 536 -23.97 -14.22 -10.14
CA ASP A 536 -25.31 -14.69 -9.77
C ASP A 536 -25.35 -14.89 -8.26
N LEU A 537 -25.94 -13.93 -7.54
CA LEU A 537 -26.31 -14.09 -6.13
C LEU A 537 -27.70 -14.72 -6.04
N CYS A 538 -27.78 -16.03 -6.31
CA CYS A 538 -29.01 -16.80 -6.16
C CYS A 538 -29.18 -17.27 -4.71
N PHE A 539 -30.16 -16.70 -4.00
CA PHE A 539 -30.66 -17.27 -2.75
C PHE A 539 -31.78 -18.26 -3.07
N THR A 540 -31.53 -19.56 -2.90
CA THR A 540 -32.57 -20.58 -3.02
C THR A 540 -33.33 -20.72 -1.70
N THR A 541 -34.55 -20.20 -1.66
CA THR A 541 -35.59 -20.73 -0.77
C THR A 541 -36.46 -21.69 -1.59
N PRO A 542 -36.79 -22.90 -1.11
CA PRO A 542 -37.70 -23.79 -1.81
C PRO A 542 -39.12 -23.22 -1.73
N CYS A 543 -39.55 -22.50 -2.76
CA CYS A 543 -40.95 -22.16 -2.98
C CYS A 543 -41.52 -23.16 -3.99
N ASN A 544 -42.50 -23.96 -3.57
CA ASN A 544 -43.27 -24.79 -4.49
C ASN A 544 -43.95 -23.92 -5.55
N GLU A 545 -43.60 -24.11 -6.82
CA GLU A 545 -44.31 -23.56 -7.97
C GLU A 545 -45.73 -24.15 -8.03
N SER A 546 -46.75 -23.29 -8.11
CA SER A 546 -48.09 -23.70 -8.56
C SER A 546 -48.34 -23.08 -9.93
N ILE A 547 -48.47 -23.96 -10.92
CA ILE A 547 -48.76 -23.71 -12.32
C ILE A 547 -50.13 -23.03 -12.44
N SER A 548 -50.19 -21.81 -12.99
CA SER A 548 -51.44 -21.21 -13.50
C SER A 548 -51.44 -21.28 -15.03
N LYS A 549 -52.17 -22.27 -15.57
CA LYS A 549 -52.67 -22.23 -16.94
C LYS A 549 -53.81 -21.20 -17.00
N ARG A 550 -53.65 -20.17 -17.84
CA ARG A 550 -54.78 -19.34 -18.31
C ARG A 550 -55.58 -20.13 -19.34
N HIS A 551 -56.90 -20.11 -19.19
CA HIS A 551 -57.84 -20.24 -20.30
C HIS A 551 -57.96 -18.90 -21.02
#